data_AF-A0AAW2WLB8-F1
#
_entry.id   AF-A0AAW2WLB8-F1
#
_cell.length_a   1.000
_cell.length_b   1.000
_cell.length_c   1.000
_cell.angle_alpha   90.00
_cell.angle_beta   90.00
_cell.angle_gamma   90.00
#
_symmetry.space_group_name_H-M   'P 1'
#
loop_
_entity.id
_entity.type
_entity.pdbx_description
1 polymer ?
#
loop_
_entity_poly.entity_id
_entity_poly.type
_entity_poly.pdbx_seq_one_letter_code
_entity_poly.pdbx_strand_id
1 'polypeptide(L)'
;MDEISESAIPFPHRVGNLYKIQHLVYWEEEEAQNSDRYISWIRRLYSYMAPYVSRFPRAAYINYRDLDIGVNNNEGKISYARASVWGIKYFKNNFDRLVRVKTAVDPENFFRNEQSIPPRWTKKDD
;
A
#
# COMPACT_ATOMS: atom_id res chain seq x y z
N MET A 1 13.83 -12.18 9.25
CA MET A 1 12.48 -12.65 9.66
C MET A 1 12.19 -13.91 8.87
N ASP A 2 13.02 -14.93 9.05
CA ASP A 2 13.21 -15.96 8.02
C ASP A 2 12.48 -17.26 8.37
N GLU A 3 12.05 -17.38 9.62
CA GLU A 3 11.32 -18.53 10.15
C GLU A 3 9.81 -18.48 9.86
N ILE A 4 9.29 -17.31 9.50
CA ILE A 4 7.85 -17.10 9.25
C ILE A 4 7.62 -17.01 7.74
N SER A 5 6.75 -17.88 7.21
CA SER A 5 6.33 -17.83 5.82
C SER A 5 5.74 -16.46 5.44
N GLU A 6 6.07 -15.98 4.24
CA GLU A 6 5.50 -14.75 3.64
C GLU A 6 3.96 -14.77 3.64
N SER A 7 3.34 -15.94 3.53
CA SER A 7 1.88 -16.10 3.48
C SER A 7 1.22 -16.44 4.82
N ALA A 8 2.00 -16.53 5.91
CA ALA A 8 1.47 -16.88 7.24
C ALA A 8 0.43 -15.86 7.73
N ILE A 9 0.68 -14.58 7.48
CA ILE A 9 -0.22 -13.46 7.78
C ILE A 9 -0.17 -12.44 6.63
N PRO A 10 -1.03 -11.40 6.59
CA PRO A 10 -1.05 -10.45 5.48
C PRO A 10 0.28 -9.75 5.20
N PHE A 11 1.08 -9.47 6.23
CA PHE A 11 2.40 -8.82 6.11
C PHE A 11 3.44 -9.77 5.49
N PRO A 12 3.93 -9.47 4.27
CA PRO A 12 4.65 -10.44 3.45
C PRO A 12 6.19 -10.33 3.53
N HIS A 13 6.72 -9.26 4.14
CA HIS A 13 8.15 -8.94 4.05
C HIS A 13 8.95 -9.77 5.07
N ARG A 14 9.27 -11.02 4.70
CA ARG A 14 9.92 -12.05 5.52
C ARG A 14 11.32 -12.37 4.98
N VAL A 15 11.61 -13.65 4.75
CA VAL A 15 12.88 -14.14 4.18
C VAL A 15 13.34 -13.32 2.96
N GLY A 16 14.64 -13.07 2.87
CA GLY A 16 15.26 -12.28 1.81
C GLY A 16 15.23 -10.76 2.01
N ASN A 17 14.56 -10.24 3.05
CA ASN A 17 14.64 -8.82 3.42
C ASN A 17 15.65 -8.64 4.56
N LEU A 18 16.75 -7.93 4.29
CA LEU A 18 17.82 -7.71 5.29
C LEU A 18 17.39 -6.76 6.40
N TYR A 19 16.79 -5.64 6.03
CA TYR A 19 16.29 -4.61 6.95
C TYR A 19 15.19 -3.78 6.26
N LYS A 20 14.54 -2.94 7.05
CA LYS A 20 13.59 -1.92 6.59
C LYS A 20 14.17 -0.55 6.90
N ILE A 21 14.08 0.38 5.96
CA ILE A 21 14.43 1.78 6.15
C ILE A 21 13.16 2.64 6.05
N GLN A 22 13.01 3.58 6.98
CA GLN A 22 11.96 4.60 6.94
C GLN A 22 12.63 5.95 6.74
N HIS A 23 12.12 6.74 5.80
CA HIS A 23 12.53 8.13 5.63
C HIS A 23 11.43 9.01 6.22
N LEU A 24 11.81 9.93 7.09
CA LEU A 24 10.89 10.81 7.80
C LEU A 24 11.41 12.25 7.73
N VAL A 25 10.49 13.18 7.62
CA VAL A 25 10.73 14.60 7.81
C VAL A 25 9.71 15.07 8.83
N TYR A 26 10.19 15.74 9.86
CA TYR A 26 9.37 16.39 10.86
C TYR A 26 9.56 17.90 10.71
N TRP A 27 8.50 18.64 10.97
CA TRP A 27 8.50 20.10 11.04
C TRP A 27 7.48 20.52 12.09
N GLU A 28 7.68 21.69 12.67
CA GLU A 28 6.78 22.25 13.68
C GLU A 28 5.53 22.85 13.03
N GLU A 29 4.45 23.01 13.80
CA GLU A 29 3.16 23.51 13.28
C GLU A 29 3.29 24.91 12.65
N GLU A 30 4.16 25.76 13.19
CA GLU A 30 4.44 27.11 12.66
C GLU A 30 5.06 27.06 11.26
N GLU A 31 5.68 25.94 10.88
CA GLU A 31 6.26 25.72 9.56
C GLU A 31 5.32 24.99 8.60
N ALA A 32 4.08 24.70 8.98
CA ALA A 32 3.13 23.94 8.14
C ALA A 32 2.87 24.61 6.78
N GLN A 33 2.96 25.94 6.71
CA GLN A 33 2.89 26.70 5.45
C GLN A 33 3.99 26.32 4.44
N ASN A 34 5.10 25.73 4.90
CA ASN A 34 6.21 25.24 4.08
C ASN A 34 6.13 23.72 3.79
N SER A 35 5.01 23.06 4.12
CA SER A 35 4.84 21.61 3.97
C SER A 35 5.20 21.07 2.58
N ASP A 36 4.88 21.81 1.52
CA ASP A 36 5.22 21.44 0.13
C ASP A 36 6.73 21.25 -0.08
N ARG A 37 7.56 22.06 0.59
CA ARG A 37 9.03 21.94 0.54
C ARG A 37 9.50 20.64 1.17
N TYR A 38 8.97 20.29 2.35
CA TYR A 38 9.31 19.08 3.09
C TYR A 38 8.85 17.82 2.35
N ILE A 39 7.61 17.84 1.85
CA ILE A 39 7.03 16.77 1.03
C ILE A 39 7.84 16.59 -0.27
N SER A 40 8.20 17.67 -0.94
CA SER A 40 9.03 17.59 -2.15
C SER A 40 10.42 17.02 -1.86
N TRP A 41 11.03 17.36 -0.73
CA TRP A 41 12.33 16.82 -0.33
C TRP A 41 12.28 15.31 -0.08
N ILE A 42 11.29 14.83 0.68
CA ILE A 42 11.18 13.39 0.99
C ILE A 42 10.88 12.57 -0.27
N ARG A 43 10.07 13.11 -1.20
CA ARG A 43 9.82 12.50 -2.51
C ARG A 43 11.09 12.40 -3.35
N ARG A 44 11.94 13.44 -3.37
CA ARG A 44 13.24 13.38 -4.06
C ARG A 44 14.17 12.32 -3.46
N LEU A 45 14.24 12.25 -2.12
CA LEU A 45 15.03 11.22 -1.43
C LEU A 45 14.49 9.81 -1.75
N TYR A 46 13.17 9.62 -1.69
CA TYR A 46 12.54 8.35 -2.05
C TYR A 46 12.85 7.96 -3.50
N SER A 47 12.78 8.88 -4.45
CA SER A 47 13.15 8.64 -5.86
C SER A 47 14.63 8.29 -6.01
N TYR A 48 15.52 9.00 -5.32
CA TYR A 48 16.96 8.72 -5.33
C TYR A 48 17.30 7.31 -4.85
N MET A 49 16.56 6.79 -3.86
CA MET A 49 16.78 5.46 -3.29
C MET A 49 16.29 4.30 -4.20
N ALA A 50 15.56 4.58 -5.28
CA ALA A 50 14.94 3.57 -6.14
C ALA A 50 15.87 2.42 -6.61
N PRO A 51 17.14 2.63 -7.03
CA PRO A 51 17.97 1.54 -7.51
C PRO A 51 18.53 0.64 -6.40
N TYR A 52 18.54 1.11 -5.14
CA TYR A 52 19.19 0.43 -4.01
C TYR A 52 18.22 -0.38 -3.14
N VAL A 53 16.91 -0.21 -3.34
CA VAL A 53 15.87 -0.90 -2.57
C VAL A 53 15.18 -1.98 -3.40
N SER A 54 14.26 -2.72 -2.77
CA SER A 54 13.43 -3.72 -3.45
C SER A 54 12.79 -3.17 -4.74
N ARG A 55 12.67 -4.03 -5.75
CA ARG A 55 12.07 -3.74 -7.05
C ARG A 55 11.18 -4.91 -7.48
N PHE A 56 10.18 -4.63 -8.32
CA PHE A 56 9.23 -5.61 -8.88
C PHE A 56 8.47 -6.49 -7.84
N PRO A 57 7.68 -5.90 -6.93
CA PRO A 57 7.39 -4.47 -6.77
C PRO A 57 8.38 -3.78 -5.83
N ARG A 58 8.41 -2.44 -5.87
CA ARG A 58 9.03 -1.65 -4.79
C ARG A 58 8.15 -1.78 -3.55
N ALA A 59 8.61 -2.56 -2.57
CA ALA A 59 7.88 -2.92 -1.37
C ALA A 59 7.61 -1.69 -0.48
N ALA A 60 6.48 -1.74 0.22
CA ALA A 60 6.02 -0.72 1.16
C ALA A 60 5.41 -1.38 2.40
N TYR A 61 5.24 -0.62 3.48
CA TYR A 61 4.65 -1.11 4.72
C TYR A 61 3.35 -0.38 5.05
N ILE A 62 2.25 -1.11 5.20
CA ILE A 62 0.90 -0.53 5.31
C ILE A 62 0.72 0.43 6.51
N ASN A 63 1.43 0.19 7.64
CA ASN A 63 1.33 1.09 8.79
C ASN A 63 2.03 2.44 8.57
N TYR A 64 2.82 2.59 7.51
CA TYR A 64 3.32 3.86 7.00
C TYR A 64 2.63 4.16 5.67
N ARG A 65 1.33 4.47 5.77
CA ARG A 65 0.46 4.65 4.61
C ARG A 65 0.97 5.79 3.73
N ASP A 66 1.30 5.45 2.49
CA ASP A 66 1.81 6.36 1.48
C ASP A 66 0.78 6.46 0.34
N LEU A 67 0.18 7.63 0.13
CA LEU A 67 -0.78 7.83 -0.96
C LEU A 67 -0.09 8.07 -2.32
N ASP A 68 1.22 8.38 -2.32
CA ASP A 68 1.99 8.65 -3.55
C ASP A 68 2.20 7.37 -4.37
N ILE A 69 2.12 6.19 -3.76
CA ILE A 69 2.24 4.89 -4.46
C ILE A 69 0.95 4.43 -5.13
N GLY A 70 -0.12 5.22 -5.04
CA GLY A 70 -1.38 5.03 -5.75
C GLY A 70 -2.60 5.03 -4.83
N VAL A 71 -3.72 5.54 -5.33
CA VAL A 71 -5.01 5.59 -4.60
C VAL A 71 -6.13 4.99 -5.43
N ASN A 72 -7.17 4.51 -4.75
CA ASN A 72 -8.47 4.19 -5.31
C ASN A 72 -9.14 5.47 -5.86
N ASN A 73 -10.14 5.31 -6.73
CA ASN A 73 -11.05 6.42 -7.01
C ASN A 73 -11.99 6.61 -5.81
N ASN A 74 -12.21 7.86 -5.42
CA ASN A 74 -13.18 8.20 -4.37
C ASN A 74 -14.62 8.12 -4.86
N GLU A 75 -14.81 8.04 -6.18
CA GLU A 75 -16.12 7.95 -6.83
C GLU A 75 -16.26 6.61 -7.57
N GLY A 76 -17.40 5.95 -7.35
CA GLY A 76 -17.76 4.71 -8.06
C GLY A 76 -17.07 3.44 -7.57
N LYS A 77 -17.07 2.43 -8.45
CA LYS A 77 -16.55 1.09 -8.13
C LYS A 77 -15.03 1.08 -8.11
N ILE A 78 -14.45 0.63 -7.00
CA ILE A 78 -13.00 0.42 -6.89
C ILE A 78 -12.62 -0.83 -7.69
N SER A 79 -11.73 -0.68 -8.66
CA SER A 79 -11.28 -1.81 -9.49
C SER A 79 -10.09 -2.53 -8.87
N TYR A 80 -10.10 -3.86 -8.95
CA TYR A 80 -8.96 -4.70 -8.55
C TYR A 80 -7.67 -4.26 -9.24
N ALA A 81 -7.72 -4.00 -10.56
CA ALA A 81 -6.57 -3.60 -11.35
C ALA A 81 -5.92 -2.33 -10.79
N ARG A 82 -6.71 -1.31 -10.43
CA ARG A 82 -6.18 -0.08 -9.84
C ARG A 82 -5.62 -0.30 -8.44
N ALA A 83 -6.37 -1.00 -7.59
CA ALA A 83 -5.93 -1.27 -6.22
C ALA A 83 -4.66 -2.13 -6.18
N SER A 84 -4.48 -3.02 -7.17
CA SER A 84 -3.29 -3.88 -7.26
C SER A 84 -1.99 -3.10 -7.41
N VAL A 85 -2.02 -1.88 -7.98
CA VAL A 85 -0.83 -1.02 -8.16
C VAL A 85 -0.14 -0.71 -6.83
N TRP A 86 -0.91 -0.36 -5.80
CA TRP A 86 -0.41 -0.12 -4.45
C TRP A 86 -0.47 -1.39 -3.58
N GLY A 87 -1.49 -2.24 -3.78
CA GLY A 87 -1.77 -3.41 -2.96
C GLY A 87 -0.64 -4.42 -2.94
N ILE A 88 -0.05 -4.71 -4.10
CA ILE A 88 1.08 -5.64 -4.20
C ILE A 88 2.36 -5.10 -3.55
N LYS A 89 2.51 -3.77 -3.43
CA LYS A 89 3.65 -3.15 -2.73
C LYS A 89 3.57 -3.43 -1.23
N TYR A 90 2.37 -3.37 -0.65
CA TYR A 90 2.15 -3.66 0.77
C TYR A 90 2.08 -5.16 1.08
N PHE A 91 1.39 -5.94 0.25
CA PHE A 91 0.96 -7.30 0.57
C PHE A 91 1.55 -8.37 -0.35
N LYS A 92 2.30 -8.00 -1.39
CA LYS A 92 2.84 -8.94 -2.40
C LYS A 92 1.77 -9.94 -2.85
N ASN A 93 2.08 -11.24 -2.81
CA ASN A 93 1.19 -12.33 -3.23
C ASN A 93 -0.01 -12.51 -2.28
N ASN A 94 0.01 -11.93 -1.08
CA ASN A 94 -1.13 -12.00 -0.16
C ASN A 94 -2.30 -11.10 -0.57
N PHE A 95 -2.10 -10.15 -1.50
CA PHE A 95 -3.14 -9.21 -1.91
C PHE A 95 -4.40 -9.92 -2.46
N ASP A 96 -4.22 -10.97 -3.27
CA ASP A 96 -5.33 -11.74 -3.82
C ASP A 96 -6.18 -12.42 -2.74
N ARG A 97 -5.52 -13.02 -1.74
CA ARG A 97 -6.21 -13.64 -0.61
C ARG A 97 -7.00 -12.59 0.18
N LEU A 98 -6.44 -11.40 0.38
CA LEU A 98 -7.12 -10.31 1.07
C LEU A 98 -8.34 -9.80 0.31
N VAL A 99 -8.27 -9.68 -1.01
CA VAL A 99 -9.41 -9.32 -1.86
C VAL A 99 -10.52 -10.36 -1.72
N ARG A 100 -10.20 -11.66 -1.70
CA ARG A 100 -11.20 -12.73 -1.49
C ARG A 100 -11.89 -12.60 -0.13
N VAL A 101 -11.12 -12.37 0.94
CA VAL A 101 -11.68 -12.14 2.28
C VAL A 101 -12.57 -10.91 2.29
N LYS A 102 -12.10 -9.78 1.77
CA LYS A 102 -12.88 -8.54 1.64
C LYS A 102 -14.21 -8.76 0.92
N THR A 103 -14.18 -9.51 -0.19
CA THR A 103 -15.37 -9.84 -0.97
C THR A 103 -16.40 -10.63 -0.15
N ALA A 104 -15.95 -11.54 0.70
CA ALA A 104 -16.85 -12.36 1.51
C ALA A 104 -17.43 -11.60 2.72
N VAL A 105 -16.64 -10.76 3.37
CA VAL A 105 -17.02 -10.11 4.64
C VAL A 105 -17.60 -8.71 4.48
N ASP A 106 -17.30 -8.02 3.38
CA ASP A 106 -17.79 -6.67 3.09
C ASP A 106 -18.00 -6.47 1.58
N PRO A 107 -18.98 -7.17 0.97
CA PRO A 107 -19.23 -7.15 -0.47
C PRO A 107 -19.69 -5.77 -0.98
N GLU A 108 -20.41 -5.01 -0.16
CA GLU A 108 -20.87 -3.65 -0.49
C GLU A 108 -19.78 -2.59 -0.30
N ASN A 109 -18.59 -3.01 0.17
CA ASN A 109 -17.44 -2.16 0.40
C ASN A 109 -17.72 -0.99 1.35
N PHE A 110 -18.48 -1.23 2.42
CA PHE A 110 -18.82 -0.21 3.40
C PHE A 110 -17.57 0.32 4.11
N PHE A 111 -16.66 -0.56 4.52
CA PHE A 111 -15.41 -0.19 5.17
C PHE A 111 -14.36 0.16 4.12
N ARG A 112 -14.28 1.43 3.72
CA ARG A 112 -13.39 1.88 2.64
C ARG A 112 -12.66 3.19 2.94
N ASN A 113 -11.52 3.37 2.27
CA ASN A 113 -10.73 4.60 2.21
C ASN A 113 -9.94 4.63 0.88
N GLU A 114 -9.07 5.62 0.71
CA GLU A 114 -8.29 5.87 -0.49
C GLU A 114 -7.37 4.70 -0.87
N GLN A 115 -7.04 3.80 0.06
CA GLN A 115 -6.23 2.60 -0.17
C GLN A 115 -6.86 1.36 0.50
N SER A 116 -8.19 1.27 0.55
CA SER A 116 -8.86 0.06 1.03
C SER A 116 -8.82 -1.03 -0.02
N ILE A 117 -8.63 -2.28 0.42
CA ILE A 117 -8.71 -3.45 -0.45
C ILE A 117 -10.13 -3.51 -1.03
N PRO A 118 -10.30 -3.63 -2.37
CA PRO A 118 -11.63 -3.69 -2.96
C PRO A 118 -12.22 -5.10 -2.87
N PRO A 119 -13.55 -5.25 -2.75
CA PRO A 119 -14.19 -6.52 -3.06
C PRO A 119 -14.13 -6.79 -4.57
N ARG A 120 -14.20 -8.07 -4.97
CA ARG A 120 -14.44 -8.46 -6.35
C ARG A 120 -15.93 -8.35 -6.63
N TRP A 121 -16.29 -7.55 -7.63
CA TRP A 121 -17.63 -7.54 -8.19
C TRP A 121 -17.86 -8.83 -8.95
N THR A 122 -18.49 -9.81 -8.32
CA THR A 122 -19.17 -10.88 -9.05
C THR A 122 -20.48 -10.27 -9.56
N LYS A 123 -20.73 -10.28 -10.87
CA LYS A 123 -22.11 -10.15 -11.34
C LYS A 123 -22.90 -11.23 -10.60
N LYS A 124 -23.79 -10.83 -9.68
CA LYS A 124 -24.85 -11.75 -9.27
C LYS A 124 -25.75 -11.86 -10.48
N ASP A 125 -25.97 -13.10 -10.91
CA ASP A 125 -26.90 -13.44 -11.97
C ASP A 125 -28.26 -12.77 -11.71
N ASP A 126 -28.85 -12.20 -12.78
CA ASP A 126 -30.22 -11.69 -12.81
C ASP A 126 -31.23 -12.82 -12.54
#